data_AF-A0A392Q4Q8-F1
#
_entry.id   AF-A0A392Q4Q8-F1
#
_cell.length_a   1.000
_cell.length_b   1.000
_cell.length_c   1.000
_cell.angle_alpha   90.00
_cell.angle_beta   90.00
_cell.angle_gamma   90.00
#
_symmetry.space_group_name_H-M   'P 1'
#
loop_
_entity.id
_entity.type
_entity.pdbx_description
1 polymer ?
#
loop_
_entity_poly.entity_id
_entity_poly.type
_entity_poly.pdbx_seq_one_letter_code
_entity_poly.pdbx_strand_id
1 'polypeptide(L)'
;MAYEKRRTWRFQVKLPDLESLRELSAELTSITRGAFILKYGNILDFLSTNVRAEAITALAQFYDPPMRCFLFQDFQISPTLEEFQRIVGIPPKGKGPFIEIGRPPKVESLAA
;
A
#
# COMPACT_ATOMS: atom_id res chain seq x y z
N MET A 1 -4.28 17.55 27.03
CA MET A 1 -4.84 17.26 25.70
C MET A 1 -6.05 16.36 25.93
N ALA A 2 -7.27 16.84 25.66
CA ALA A 2 -8.47 16.03 25.87
C ALA A 2 -8.50 14.89 24.84
N TYR A 3 -8.74 13.66 25.30
CA TYR A 3 -8.86 12.48 24.47
C TYR A 3 -10.17 12.57 23.68
N GLU A 4 -10.16 13.16 22.49
CA GLU A 4 -11.32 13.11 21.62
C GLU A 4 -11.60 11.67 21.24
N LYS A 5 -12.76 11.18 21.66
CA LYS A 5 -13.21 9.82 21.40
C LYS A 5 -13.38 9.66 19.88
N ARG A 6 -12.42 8.99 19.21
CA ARG A 6 -12.47 8.76 17.76
C ARG A 6 -13.79 8.09 17.39
N ARG A 7 -14.47 8.65 16.39
CA ARG A 7 -15.67 8.05 15.81
C ARG A 7 -15.26 6.84 15.00
N THR A 8 -15.80 5.67 15.35
CA THR A 8 -15.63 4.44 14.57
C THR A 8 -16.64 4.44 13.43
N TRP A 9 -16.16 4.34 12.20
CA TRP A 9 -16.99 4.27 11.01
C TRP A 9 -17.38 2.83 10.72
N ARG A 10 -18.61 2.59 10.28
CA ARG A 10 -19.02 1.28 9.79
C ARG A 10 -18.68 1.19 8.32
N PHE A 11 -17.57 0.54 7.98
CA PHE A 11 -17.24 0.25 6.60
C PHE A 11 -17.93 -1.04 6.14
N GLN A 12 -18.34 -1.06 4.88
CA GLN A 12 -18.77 -2.25 4.18
C GLN A 12 -17.71 -2.56 3.14
N VAL A 13 -16.88 -3.57 3.39
CA VAL A 13 -15.88 -4.01 2.42
C VAL A 13 -16.56 -4.92 1.42
N LYS A 14 -16.53 -4.52 0.15
CA LYS A 14 -16.92 -5.38 -0.96
C LYS A 14 -15.66 -6.02 -1.52
N LEU A 15 -15.53 -7.33 -1.35
CA LEU A 15 -14.48 -8.07 -2.04
C LEU A 15 -14.88 -8.16 -3.53
N PRO A 16 -14.01 -7.71 -4.45
CA PRO A 16 -14.28 -7.87 -5.87
C PRO A 16 -14.26 -9.36 -6.23
N ASP A 17 -15.11 -9.76 -7.17
CA ASP A 17 -14.95 -11.03 -7.85
C ASP A 17 -13.76 -10.92 -8.81
N LEU A 18 -12.79 -11.82 -8.65
CA LEU A 18 -11.53 -11.84 -9.41
C LEU A 18 -11.42 -13.07 -10.31
N GLU A 19 -12.44 -13.93 -10.40
CA GLU A 19 -12.33 -15.20 -11.13
C GLU A 19 -12.04 -14.99 -12.63
N SER A 20 -12.77 -14.09 -13.30
CA SER A 20 -12.48 -13.80 -14.73
C SER A 20 -11.08 -13.23 -14.96
N LEU A 21 -10.53 -12.49 -13.99
CA LEU A 21 -9.15 -11.97 -14.07
C LEU A 21 -8.12 -13.08 -13.86
N ARG A 22 -8.41 -14.05 -12.97
CA ARG A 22 -7.58 -15.23 -12.75
C ARG A 22 -7.56 -16.13 -13.99
N GLU A 23 -8.71 -16.36 -14.60
CA GLU A 23 -8.83 -17.11 -15.86
C GLU A 23 -8.01 -16.43 -16.96
N LEU A 24 -8.21 -15.13 -17.18
CA LEU A 24 -7.44 -14.36 -18.15
C LEU A 24 -5.93 -14.42 -17.87
N SER A 25 -5.53 -14.35 -16.59
CA SER A 25 -4.12 -14.48 -16.21
C SER A 25 -3.57 -15.89 -16.47
N ALA A 26 -4.39 -16.92 -16.42
CA ALA A 26 -4.00 -18.31 -16.68
C ALA A 26 -3.84 -18.60 -18.18
N GLU A 27 -4.57 -17.87 -19.03
CA GLU A 27 -4.45 -17.95 -20.50
C GLU A 27 -3.18 -17.28 -21.05
N LEU A 28 -2.48 -16.47 -20.24
CA LEU A 28 -1.26 -15.80 -20.68
C LEU A 28 -0.16 -16.82 -21.03
N THR A 29 0.30 -16.76 -22.27
CA THR A 29 1.51 -17.47 -22.68
C THR A 29 2.71 -17.01 -21.84
N SER A 30 3.73 -17.88 -21.72
CA SER A 30 4.97 -17.53 -21.01
C SER A 30 5.61 -16.23 -21.52
N ILE A 31 5.55 -16.01 -22.84
CA ILE A 31 6.09 -14.79 -23.48
C ILE A 31 5.30 -13.56 -23.04
N THR A 32 3.97 -13.60 -23.14
CA THR A 32 3.11 -12.48 -22.75
C THR A 32 3.21 -12.18 -21.26
N ARG A 33 3.27 -13.22 -20.42
CA ARG A 33 3.48 -13.09 -18.98
C ARG A 33 4.83 -12.44 -18.66
N GLY A 34 5.90 -12.85 -19.35
CA GLY A 34 7.22 -12.23 -19.21
C GLY A 34 7.21 -10.74 -19.59
N ALA A 35 6.60 -10.39 -20.73
CA ALA A 35 6.46 -9.00 -21.15
C ALA A 35 5.62 -8.15 -20.17
N PHE A 36 4.58 -8.75 -19.59
CA PHE A 36 3.76 -8.12 -18.56
C PHE A 36 4.57 -7.83 -17.30
N ILE A 37 5.30 -8.81 -16.77
CA ILE A 37 6.14 -8.66 -15.57
C ILE A 37 7.22 -7.61 -15.79
N LEU A 38 7.85 -7.56 -16.96
CA LEU A 38 8.84 -6.52 -17.28
C LEU A 38 8.25 -5.10 -17.22
N LYS A 39 6.96 -4.94 -17.52
CA LYS A 39 6.29 -3.63 -17.58
C LYS A 39 5.61 -3.24 -16.26
N TYR A 40 5.00 -4.21 -15.59
CA TYR A 40 4.10 -3.99 -14.44
C TYR A 40 4.52 -4.75 -13.18
N GLY A 41 5.64 -5.48 -13.23
CA GLY A 41 6.11 -6.31 -12.14
C GLY A 41 5.18 -7.47 -11.83
N ASN A 42 5.20 -7.88 -10.57
CA ASN A 42 4.49 -9.01 -9.99
C ASN A 42 3.06 -8.66 -9.56
N ILE A 43 2.45 -7.61 -10.12
CA ILE A 43 1.08 -7.20 -9.75
C ILE A 43 0.04 -8.31 -10.00
N LEU A 44 0.29 -9.24 -10.92
CA LEU A 44 -0.57 -10.41 -11.14
C LEU A 44 -0.61 -11.34 -9.93
N ASP A 45 0.44 -11.38 -9.11
CA ASP A 45 0.49 -12.23 -7.92
C ASP A 45 -0.57 -11.79 -6.88
N PHE A 46 -1.04 -10.53 -6.93
CA PHE A 46 -2.13 -10.06 -6.07
C PHE A 46 -3.47 -10.72 -6.35
N LEU A 47 -3.69 -11.27 -7.55
CA LEU A 47 -4.89 -12.05 -7.85
C LEU A 47 -4.98 -13.31 -6.98
N SER A 48 -3.85 -13.80 -6.46
CA SER A 48 -3.77 -14.96 -5.58
C SER A 48 -3.64 -14.58 -4.10
N THR A 49 -3.50 -13.30 -3.78
CA THR A 49 -3.35 -12.84 -2.40
C THR A 49 -4.68 -12.95 -1.64
N ASN A 50 -4.64 -13.61 -0.48
CA ASN A 50 -5.79 -13.67 0.40
C ASN A 50 -6.00 -12.33 1.12
N VAL A 51 -7.05 -11.60 0.74
CA VAL A 51 -7.40 -10.31 1.32
C VAL A 51 -8.37 -10.52 2.49
N ARG A 52 -7.91 -10.18 3.70
CA ARG A 52 -8.74 -10.19 4.90
C ARG A 52 -9.54 -8.90 5.03
N ALA A 53 -10.85 -8.98 4.79
CA ALA A 53 -11.76 -7.83 4.86
C ALA A 53 -11.75 -7.15 6.24
N GLU A 54 -11.58 -7.93 7.31
CA GLU A 54 -11.53 -7.42 8.69
C GLU A 54 -10.27 -6.58 8.93
N ALA A 55 -9.13 -7.01 8.37
CA ALA A 55 -7.88 -6.27 8.48
C ALA A 55 -7.97 -4.92 7.74
N ILE A 56 -8.55 -4.91 6.54
CA ILE A 56 -8.79 -3.67 5.79
C ILE A 56 -9.74 -2.76 6.57
N THR A 57 -10.85 -3.31 7.08
CA THR A 57 -11.84 -2.54 7.84
C THR A 57 -11.23 -1.91 9.10
N ALA A 58 -10.34 -2.64 9.78
CA ALA A 58 -9.63 -2.15 10.95
C ALA A 58 -8.65 -1.02 10.59
N LEU A 59 -7.84 -1.21 9.54
CA LEU A 59 -6.87 -0.20 9.08
C LEU A 59 -7.56 1.04 8.52
N ALA A 60 -8.69 0.90 7.83
CA ALA A 60 -9.44 2.01 7.25
C ALA A 60 -9.92 3.03 8.30
N GLN A 61 -10.09 2.63 9.56
CA GLN A 61 -10.42 3.56 10.66
C GLN A 61 -9.31 4.60 10.92
N PHE A 62 -8.08 4.27 10.54
CA PHE A 62 -6.89 5.06 10.77
C PHE A 62 -6.39 5.74 9.50
N TYR A 63 -7.02 5.50 8.35
CA TYR A 63 -6.55 6.07 7.09
C TYR A 63 -6.80 7.58 7.04
N ASP A 64 -5.74 8.34 6.78
CA ASP A 64 -5.77 9.78 6.50
C ASP A 64 -5.68 9.96 4.97
N PRO A 65 -6.77 10.32 4.26
CA PRO A 65 -6.75 10.42 2.81
C PRO A 65 -5.80 11.51 2.26
N PRO A 66 -5.74 12.73 2.82
CA PRO A 66 -4.73 13.71 2.43
C PRO A 66 -3.28 13.22 2.52
N MET A 67 -2.91 12.57 3.62
CA MET A 67 -1.55 12.08 3.84
C MET A 67 -1.26 10.71 3.21
N ARG A 68 -2.31 9.99 2.81
CA ARG A 68 -2.26 8.62 2.27
C ARG A 68 -1.56 7.61 3.19
N CYS A 69 -1.66 7.81 4.51
CA CYS A 69 -1.06 6.95 5.53
C CYS A 69 -2.11 6.50 6.57
N PHE A 70 -1.75 5.51 7.38
CA PHE A 70 -2.55 5.10 8.54
C PHE A 70 -2.00 5.77 9.80
N LEU A 71 -2.78 6.66 10.40
CA LEU A 71 -2.38 7.48 11.53
C LEU A 71 -2.94 6.94 12.86
N PHE A 72 -2.06 6.34 13.65
CA PHE A 72 -2.32 5.95 15.04
C PHE A 72 -1.96 7.10 15.99
N GLN A 73 -2.22 6.92 17.29
CA GLN A 73 -1.96 7.98 18.27
C GLN A 73 -0.47 8.32 18.38
N ASP A 74 0.38 7.30 18.36
CA ASP A 74 1.81 7.44 18.68
C ASP A 74 2.73 7.22 17.47
N PHE A 75 2.18 6.78 16.33
CA PHE A 75 2.95 6.50 15.12
C PHE A 75 2.06 6.54 13.87
N GLN A 76 2.72 6.64 12.71
CA GLN A 76 2.09 6.46 11.41
C GLN A 76 2.62 5.20 10.73
N ILE A 77 1.76 4.53 9.96
CA ILE A 77 2.15 3.48 9.01
C ILE A 77 1.93 4.05 7.61
N SER A 78 3.00 4.23 6.86
CA SER A 78 2.99 4.55 5.43
C SER A 78 3.97 3.59 4.77
N PRO A 79 3.58 2.86 3.71
CA PRO A 79 4.53 2.01 3.04
C PRO A 79 5.62 2.87 2.40
N THR A 80 6.87 2.48 2.58
CA THR A 80 8.01 3.17 1.96
C THR A 80 8.10 2.85 0.48
N LEU A 81 8.89 3.63 -0.27
CA LEU A 81 9.11 3.37 -1.69
C LEU A 81 9.75 1.99 -1.90
N GLU A 82 10.67 1.59 -1.03
CA GLU A 82 11.34 0.30 -1.00
C GLU A 82 10.36 -0.85 -0.77
N GLU A 83 9.39 -0.67 0.14
CA GLU A 83 8.37 -1.67 0.42
C GLU A 83 7.45 -1.85 -0.79
N PHE A 84 7.00 -0.76 -1.44
CA PHE A 84 6.25 -0.83 -2.69
C PHE A 84 7.02 -1.54 -3.80
N GLN A 85 8.32 -1.24 -3.97
CA GLN A 85 9.18 -1.92 -4.93
C GLN A 85 9.26 -3.41 -4.65
N ARG A 86 9.41 -3.80 -3.37
CA ARG A 86 9.49 -5.21 -2.99
C ARG A 86 8.17 -5.94 -3.22
N ILE A 87 7.05 -5.30 -2.91
CA ILE A 87 5.70 -5.84 -3.08
C ILE A 87 5.37 -6.01 -4.57
N VAL A 88 5.69 -5.04 -5.41
CA VAL A 88 5.35 -5.08 -6.86
C VAL A 88 6.47 -5.71 -7.69
N GLY A 89 7.69 -5.88 -7.17
CA GLY A 89 8.81 -6.46 -7.91
C GLY A 89 9.36 -5.60 -9.05
N ILE A 90 9.06 -4.29 -9.08
CA ILE A 90 9.57 -3.36 -10.10
C ILE A 90 10.78 -2.61 -9.52
N PRO A 91 11.97 -2.71 -10.13
CA PRO A 91 13.10 -1.89 -9.73
C PRO A 91 12.85 -0.42 -10.09
N PRO A 92 13.25 0.54 -9.25
CA PRO A 92 13.11 1.96 -9.56
C PRO A 92 13.87 2.28 -10.85
N LYS A 93 13.23 3.04 -11.76
CA LYS A 93 13.90 3.52 -12.98
C LYS A 93 15.07 4.43 -12.60
N GLY A 94 16.30 3.91 -12.70
CA GLY A 94 17.53 4.69 -12.71
C GLY A 94 17.88 5.43 -11.42
N LYS A 95 17.33 5.04 -10.26
CA LYS A 95 17.72 5.60 -8.96
C LYS A 95 18.12 4.46 -8.03
N GLY A 96 19.25 4.60 -7.34
CA GLY A 96 19.63 3.71 -6.24
C GLY A 96 18.56 3.68 -5.14
N PRO A 97 18.78 2.95 -4.03
CA PRO A 97 17.83 2.97 -2.91
C PRO A 97 17.45 4.41 -2.55
N PHE A 98 16.20 4.66 -2.15
CA PHE A 98 15.83 5.98 -1.66
C PHE A 98 16.61 6.21 -0.36
N ILE A 99 17.71 6.95 -0.46
CA ILE A 99 18.45 7.39 0.72
C ILE A 99 17.71 8.61 1.24
N GLU A 100 16.66 8.38 2.03
CA GLU A 100 16.07 9.44 2.82
C GLU A 100 17.08 9.84 3.91
N ILE A 101 18.01 10.73 3.59
CA ILE A 101 18.71 11.50 4.60
C ILE A 101 17.73 12.59 5.04
N GLY A 102 16.69 12.17 5.78
CA GLY A 102 15.77 13.08 6.43
C GLY A 102 16.60 14.00 7.32
N ARG A 103 16.73 15.27 6.95
CA ARG A 103 17.19 16.25 7.93
C ARG A 103 16.10 16.30 9.00
N PRO A 104 16.41 16.02 10.27
CA PRO A 104 15.41 16.18 11.31
C PRO A 104 14.87 17.61 11.25
N PRO A 105 13.55 17.82 11.27
CA PRO A 105 12.98 19.15 11.35
C PRO A 105 13.59 19.85 12.57
N LYS A 106 13.97 21.12 12.40
CA LYS A 106 14.51 21.88 13.53
C LYS A 106 13.46 21.92 14.62
N VAL A 107 13.87 21.74 15.87
CA VAL A 107 12.96 21.72 17.03
C VAL A 107 12.09 23.00 17.07
N GLU A 108 12.64 24.13 16.59
CA GLU A 108 11.91 25.39 16.43
C GLU A 108 10.66 25.32 15.52
N SER A 109 10.64 24.42 14.54
CA SER A 109 9.51 24.22 13.61
C SER A 109 8.43 23.28 14.12
N LEU A 110 8.68 22.58 15.24
CA LEU A 110 7.75 21.61 15.84
C LEU A 110 6.93 22.20 16.99
N ALA A 111 7.24 23.43 17.43
CA ALA A 111 6.61 24.09 18.57
C ALA A 111 5.61 25.17 18.11
N ALA A 112 4.54 24.76 17.41
CA ALA A 112 3.39 25.61 17.10
C ALA A 112 2.14 25.14 17.85
#